data_AF-A0A1H5B619-F1
#
_entry.id   AF-A0A1H5B619-F1
#
_cell.length_a   1.000
_cell.length_b   1.000
_cell.length_c   1.000
_cell.angle_alpha   90.00
_cell.angle_beta   90.00
_cell.angle_gamma   90.00
#
_symmetry.space_group_name_H-M   'P 1'
#
loop_
_entity.id
_entity.type
_entity.pdbx_description
1 polymer ?
#
loop_
_entity_poly.entity_id
_entity_poly.type
_entity_poly.pdbx_seq_one_letter_code
_entity_poly.pdbx_strand_id
1 'polypeptide(L)'
;MSEDDRGVGGRNSRQDLRVAPPSLKAAVRRARVEQAEQSCVVAELRGAEMARLEMLRDTLEPVLAQVPADVDLFDAGLVPGERPRLFLDMIAYVEMAPDRRVYRFVQDTRHGRITLAESERIDPIVDACTDYIARRLVEREKALASDGLSQPQAPARSVAAPPARADKIAGKVSVAEVAPVAPVQRARVRGWFAHTLMFLIEFLGSIALLILAAGAGYFLWTLIEAWWIAQYGR
;
A
#
# COMPACT_ATOMS: atom_id res chain seq x y z
N MET A 1 -39.69 -87.73 -15.92
CA MET A 1 -38.33 -87.65 -16.48
C MET A 1 -38.39 -86.63 -17.59
N SER A 2 -37.76 -85.47 -17.55
CA SER A 2 -37.02 -84.69 -16.57
C SER A 2 -36.76 -83.34 -17.29
N GLU A 3 -36.36 -82.30 -16.54
CA GLU A 3 -35.47 -81.23 -17.03
C GLU A 3 -36.03 -80.25 -18.09
N ASP A 4 -35.71 -78.97 -18.08
CA ASP A 4 -35.02 -78.15 -17.09
C ASP A 4 -35.30 -76.69 -17.44
N ASP A 5 -35.30 -75.91 -16.37
CA ASP A 5 -35.06 -74.48 -16.25
C ASP A 5 -34.46 -73.77 -17.47
N ARG A 6 -35.22 -72.84 -18.07
CA ARG A 6 -34.65 -71.61 -18.65
C ARG A 6 -35.65 -70.47 -18.64
N GLY A 7 -35.38 -69.48 -17.81
CA GLY A 7 -35.92 -68.14 -18.03
C GLY A 7 -35.93 -67.18 -16.85
N VAL A 8 -35.06 -67.34 -15.85
CA VAL A 8 -34.94 -66.37 -14.75
C VAL A 8 -34.47 -65.00 -15.28
N GLY A 9 -35.42 -64.06 -15.32
CA GLY A 9 -35.29 -62.82 -14.54
C GLY A 9 -34.18 -61.82 -14.90
N GLY A 10 -33.68 -61.75 -16.13
CA GLY A 10 -32.64 -60.79 -16.51
C GLY A 10 -33.11 -59.36 -16.84
N ARG A 11 -34.12 -58.79 -16.15
CA ARG A 11 -34.75 -57.51 -16.59
C ARG A 11 -34.61 -56.27 -15.73
N ASN A 12 -33.94 -56.28 -14.56
CA ASN A 12 -34.03 -55.14 -13.64
C ASN A 12 -32.73 -54.51 -13.10
N SER A 13 -31.59 -54.64 -13.77
CA SER A 13 -30.36 -53.93 -13.34
C SER A 13 -30.16 -52.54 -13.97
N ARG A 14 -31.15 -52.00 -14.70
CA ARG A 14 -31.03 -50.70 -15.42
C ARG A 14 -31.92 -49.58 -14.88
N GLN A 15 -32.63 -49.77 -13.76
CA GLN A 15 -33.64 -48.80 -13.29
C GLN A 15 -33.29 -48.01 -12.00
N ASP A 16 -32.14 -48.22 -11.37
CA ASP A 16 -31.81 -47.55 -10.09
C ASP A 16 -30.70 -46.49 -10.13
N LEU A 17 -30.43 -45.90 -11.30
CA LEU A 17 -29.84 -44.55 -11.35
C LEU A 17 -30.93 -43.50 -11.14
N ARG A 18 -31.72 -43.65 -10.06
CA ARG A 18 -32.49 -42.52 -9.54
C ARG A 18 -31.45 -41.52 -9.07
N VAL A 19 -31.24 -40.47 -9.86
CA VAL A 19 -30.50 -39.27 -9.45
C VAL A 19 -31.06 -38.86 -8.11
N ALA A 20 -30.33 -39.17 -7.03
CA ALA A 20 -30.73 -38.78 -5.69
C ALA A 20 -30.99 -37.27 -5.72
N PRO A 21 -32.11 -36.78 -5.16
CA PRO A 21 -32.46 -35.37 -5.25
C PRO A 21 -31.28 -34.54 -4.74
N PRO A 22 -30.88 -33.47 -5.46
CA PRO A 22 -29.69 -32.70 -5.12
C PRO A 22 -29.78 -32.22 -3.67
N SER A 23 -28.85 -32.71 -2.83
CA SER A 23 -28.82 -32.33 -1.43
C SER A 23 -28.27 -30.91 -1.31
N LEU A 24 -29.08 -29.99 -0.75
CA LEU A 24 -28.64 -28.63 -0.45
C LEU A 24 -27.37 -28.63 0.41
N LYS A 25 -27.23 -29.55 1.37
CA LYS A 25 -26.02 -29.68 2.21
C LYS A 25 -24.78 -30.01 1.36
N ALA A 26 -24.91 -30.90 0.39
CA ALA A 26 -23.82 -31.23 -0.53
C ALA A 26 -23.50 -30.07 -1.49
N ALA A 27 -24.53 -29.36 -1.97
CA ALA A 27 -24.38 -28.18 -2.81
C ALA A 27 -23.68 -27.03 -2.07
N VAL A 28 -24.08 -26.72 -0.83
CA VAL A 28 -23.43 -25.70 0.02
C VAL A 28 -21.99 -26.08 0.32
N ARG A 29 -21.70 -27.35 0.62
CA ARG A 29 -20.32 -27.81 0.83
C ARG A 29 -19.48 -27.59 -0.43
N ARG A 30 -20.01 -27.93 -1.61
CA ARG A 30 -19.32 -27.72 -2.89
C ARG A 30 -19.08 -26.23 -3.17
N ALA A 31 -20.10 -25.40 -2.97
CA ALA A 31 -19.99 -23.95 -3.14
C ALA A 31 -18.91 -23.35 -2.22
N ARG A 32 -18.79 -23.82 -0.97
CA ARG A 32 -17.72 -23.36 -0.07
C ARG A 32 -16.32 -23.72 -0.55
N VAL A 33 -16.15 -24.93 -1.10
CA VAL A 33 -14.86 -25.36 -1.67
C VAL A 33 -14.51 -24.50 -2.87
N GLU A 34 -15.46 -24.30 -3.80
CA GLU A 34 -15.27 -23.46 -4.98
C GLU A 34 -14.95 -22.00 -4.60
N GLN A 35 -15.62 -21.44 -3.59
CA GLN A 35 -15.31 -20.11 -3.08
C GLN A 35 -13.90 -20.04 -2.47
N ALA A 36 -13.48 -21.07 -1.73
CA ALA A 36 -12.12 -21.14 -1.19
C ALA A 36 -11.07 -21.20 -2.32
N GLU A 37 -11.29 -22.03 -3.34
CA GLU A 37 -10.41 -22.14 -4.52
C GLU A 37 -10.29 -20.80 -5.27
N GLN A 38 -11.43 -20.13 -5.54
CA GLN A 38 -11.44 -18.81 -6.16
C GLN A 38 -10.66 -17.78 -5.34
N SER A 39 -10.84 -17.77 -4.01
CA SER A 39 -10.13 -16.86 -3.12
C SER A 39 -8.62 -17.11 -3.09
N CYS A 40 -8.20 -18.38 -3.19
CA CYS A 40 -6.79 -18.77 -3.22
C CYS A 40 -6.10 -18.28 -4.50
N VAL A 41 -6.74 -18.51 -5.66
CA VAL A 41 -6.21 -18.05 -6.95
C VAL A 41 -6.06 -16.53 -6.97
N VAL A 42 -7.05 -15.79 -6.44
CA VAL A 42 -6.96 -14.32 -6.33
C VAL A 42 -5.82 -13.90 -5.42
N ALA A 43 -5.60 -14.60 -4.30
CA ALA A 43 -4.50 -14.30 -3.38
C ALA A 43 -3.13 -14.54 -4.03
N GLU A 44 -2.96 -15.64 -4.78
CA GLU A 44 -1.73 -15.94 -5.52
C GLU A 44 -1.43 -14.87 -6.59
N LEU A 45 -2.45 -14.45 -7.34
CA LEU A 45 -2.33 -13.40 -8.35
C LEU A 45 -1.92 -12.06 -7.72
N ARG A 46 -2.50 -11.69 -6.58
CA ARG A 46 -2.10 -10.50 -5.82
C ARG A 46 -0.68 -10.62 -5.28
N GLY A 47 -0.28 -11.80 -4.81
CA GLY A 47 1.09 -12.07 -4.38
C GLY A 47 2.10 -11.85 -5.51
N ALA A 48 1.79 -12.32 -6.72
CA ALA A 48 2.62 -12.08 -7.90
C ALA A 48 2.69 -10.59 -8.29
N GLU A 49 1.57 -9.87 -8.24
CA GLU A 49 1.54 -8.41 -8.48
C GLU A 49 2.41 -7.66 -7.46
N MET A 50 2.29 -7.99 -6.17
CA MET A 50 3.12 -7.37 -5.12
C MET A 50 4.60 -7.62 -5.35
N ALA A 51 5.00 -8.89 -5.56
CA ALA A 51 6.40 -9.23 -5.80
C ALA A 51 6.98 -8.47 -7.00
N ARG A 52 6.17 -8.29 -8.05
CA ARG A 52 6.58 -7.56 -9.25
C ARG A 52 6.75 -6.05 -8.99
N LEU A 53 5.88 -5.44 -8.20
CA LEU A 53 6.04 -4.05 -7.77
C LEU A 53 7.18 -3.86 -6.76
N GLU A 54 7.48 -4.85 -5.92
CA GLU A 54 8.65 -4.85 -5.04
C GLU A 54 9.94 -4.85 -5.85
N MET A 55 10.05 -5.68 -6.89
CA MET A 55 11.19 -5.66 -7.81
C MET A 55 11.38 -4.29 -8.47
N LEU A 56 10.28 -3.63 -8.88
CA LEU A 56 10.34 -2.27 -9.41
C LEU A 56 10.83 -1.27 -8.36
N ARG A 57 10.31 -1.32 -7.13
CA ARG A 57 10.76 -0.46 -6.02
C ARG A 57 12.26 -0.63 -5.78
N ASP A 58 12.72 -1.86 -5.65
CA ASP A 58 14.13 -2.16 -5.36
C ASP A 58 15.05 -1.65 -6.48
N THR A 59 14.58 -1.69 -7.73
CA THR A 59 15.30 -1.12 -8.89
C THR A 59 15.29 0.41 -8.87
N LEU A 60 14.25 1.03 -8.32
CA LEU A 60 14.11 2.49 -8.21
C LEU A 60 14.84 3.08 -6.99
N GLU A 61 15.15 2.26 -5.98
CA GLU A 61 15.86 2.64 -4.76
C GLU A 61 17.13 3.49 -5.02
N PRO A 62 18.03 3.15 -5.97
CA PRO A 62 19.22 3.95 -6.24
C PRO A 62 18.90 5.33 -6.83
N VAL A 63 17.78 5.49 -7.52
CA VAL A 63 17.31 6.79 -8.04
C VAL A 63 16.73 7.63 -6.90
N LEU A 64 15.92 7.01 -6.04
CA LEU A 64 15.32 7.68 -4.88
C LEU A 64 16.39 8.16 -3.88
N ALA A 65 17.48 7.40 -3.73
CA ALA A 65 18.62 7.78 -2.89
C ALA A 65 19.35 9.06 -3.37
N GLN A 66 19.17 9.47 -4.63
CA GLN A 66 19.76 10.70 -5.19
C GLN A 66 18.91 11.94 -4.92
N VAL A 67 17.68 11.78 -4.42
CA VAL A 67 16.81 12.90 -4.08
C VAL A 67 17.39 13.68 -2.89
N PRO A 68 17.49 15.02 -2.97
CA PRO A 68 17.99 15.84 -1.87
C PRO A 68 17.20 15.64 -0.56
N ALA A 69 17.91 15.50 0.56
CA ALA A 69 17.32 15.17 1.85
C ALA A 69 16.38 16.24 2.42
N ASP A 70 16.46 17.48 1.95
CA ASP A 70 15.60 18.61 2.31
C ASP A 70 14.27 18.63 1.53
N VAL A 71 14.10 17.73 0.55
CA VAL A 71 12.90 17.63 -0.28
C VAL A 71 12.01 16.47 0.17
N ASP A 72 10.99 16.77 0.96
CA ASP A 72 9.97 15.79 1.44
C ASP A 72 8.81 15.60 0.44
N LEU A 73 9.12 15.59 -0.87
CA LEU A 73 8.09 15.49 -1.91
C LEU A 73 7.80 14.03 -2.30
N PHE A 74 8.78 13.16 -2.17
CA PHE A 74 8.70 11.78 -2.59
C PHE A 74 8.62 10.87 -1.37
N ASP A 75 7.62 9.99 -1.39
CA ASP A 75 7.39 8.98 -0.36
C ASP A 75 7.15 7.65 -1.07
N ALA A 76 8.25 7.01 -1.47
CA ALA A 76 8.19 5.74 -2.18
C ALA A 76 7.67 4.65 -1.25
N GLY A 77 6.47 4.15 -1.52
CA GLY A 77 5.79 3.21 -0.63
C GLY A 77 4.91 2.23 -1.39
N LEU A 78 5.10 0.94 -1.13
CA LEU A 78 4.21 -0.10 -1.63
C LEU A 78 3.01 -0.24 -0.69
N VAL A 79 1.82 0.03 -1.22
CA VAL A 79 0.56 -0.10 -0.49
C VAL A 79 -0.15 -1.37 -0.95
N PRO A 80 -0.37 -2.35 -0.07
CA PRO A 80 -1.15 -3.54 -0.38
C PRO A 80 -2.64 -3.17 -0.50
N GLY A 81 -3.38 -3.91 -1.32
CA GLY A 81 -4.81 -3.68 -1.50
C GLY A 81 -5.41 -4.64 -2.53
N GLU A 82 -6.65 -4.36 -2.95
CA GLU A 82 -7.27 -5.09 -4.05
C GLU A 82 -6.47 -4.95 -5.34
N ARG A 83 -5.92 -3.75 -5.56
CA ARG A 83 -4.90 -3.44 -6.56
C ARG A 83 -3.69 -2.86 -5.83
N PRO A 84 -2.62 -3.64 -5.65
CA PRO A 84 -1.37 -3.15 -5.08
C PRO A 84 -0.84 -1.96 -5.88
N ARG A 85 -0.32 -0.95 -5.17
CA ARG A 85 0.20 0.28 -5.78
C ARG A 85 1.53 0.66 -5.16
N LEU A 86 2.51 0.96 -6.00
CA LEU A 86 3.76 1.59 -5.59
C LEU A 86 3.62 3.10 -5.77
N PHE A 87 3.43 3.83 -4.68
CA PHE A 87 3.42 5.29 -4.71
C PHE A 87 4.84 5.81 -4.85
N LEU A 88 5.02 6.89 -5.63
CA LEU A 88 6.24 7.69 -5.68
C LEU A 88 6.07 8.99 -4.87
N ASP A 89 4.87 9.57 -4.93
CA ASP A 89 4.44 10.70 -4.12
C ASP A 89 2.92 10.63 -3.88
N MET A 90 2.32 11.70 -3.37
CA MET A 90 0.88 11.74 -3.07
C MET A 90 -0.05 11.60 -4.29
N ILE A 91 0.42 11.86 -5.50
CA ILE A 91 -0.42 11.89 -6.72
C ILE A 91 0.07 10.94 -7.80
N ALA A 92 1.31 10.43 -7.74
CA ALA A 92 1.90 9.55 -8.74
C ALA A 92 2.19 8.17 -8.16
N TYR A 93 1.74 7.13 -8.87
CA TYR A 93 1.92 5.73 -8.47
C TYR A 93 2.01 4.81 -9.68
N VAL A 94 2.67 3.66 -9.49
CA VAL A 94 2.69 2.56 -10.44
C VAL A 94 1.76 1.46 -9.95
N GLU A 95 0.88 1.00 -10.84
CA GLU A 95 0.03 -0.17 -10.63
C GLU A 95 0.25 -1.21 -11.73
N MET A 96 -0.09 -2.46 -11.45
CA MET A 96 -0.19 -3.47 -12.49
C MET A 96 -1.50 -3.26 -13.27
N ALA A 97 -1.43 -3.27 -14.60
CA ALA A 97 -2.61 -3.22 -15.46
C ALA A 97 -3.51 -4.44 -15.20
N PRO A 98 -4.80 -4.41 -15.61
CA PRO A 98 -5.73 -5.51 -15.36
C PRO A 98 -5.27 -6.88 -15.89
N ASP A 99 -4.39 -6.89 -16.89
CA ASP A 99 -3.77 -8.08 -17.47
C ASP A 99 -2.59 -8.64 -16.66
N ARG A 100 -2.14 -7.91 -15.62
CA ARG A 100 -1.04 -8.23 -14.70
C ARG A 100 0.33 -8.41 -15.35
N ARG A 101 0.49 -7.92 -16.58
CA ARG A 101 1.76 -8.02 -17.34
C ARG A 101 2.42 -6.66 -17.50
N VAL A 102 1.60 -5.66 -17.73
CA VAL A 102 2.02 -4.29 -17.97
C VAL A 102 2.05 -3.52 -16.67
N TYR A 103 3.18 -2.90 -16.37
CA TYR A 103 3.25 -1.82 -15.40
C TYR A 103 2.63 -0.57 -16.01
N ARG A 104 1.81 0.12 -15.23
CA ARG A 104 1.19 1.38 -15.63
C ARG A 104 1.56 2.45 -14.61
N PHE A 105 2.32 3.44 -15.06
CA PHE A 105 2.65 4.61 -14.26
C PHE A 105 1.58 5.68 -14.46
N VAL A 106 0.91 6.07 -13.37
CA VAL A 106 -0.27 6.95 -13.38
C VAL A 106 -0.01 8.14 -12.48
N GLN A 107 -0.54 9.30 -12.89
CA GLN A 107 -0.63 10.49 -12.06
C GLN A 107 -2.09 10.93 -11.95
N ASP A 108 -2.55 11.14 -10.73
CA ASP A 108 -3.86 11.70 -10.43
C ASP A 108 -3.80 13.22 -10.60
N THR A 109 -4.74 13.77 -11.37
CA THR A 109 -4.88 15.21 -11.61
C THR A 109 -6.30 15.65 -11.29
N ARG A 110 -6.52 16.98 -11.20
CA ARG A 110 -7.86 17.55 -11.04
C ARG A 110 -8.86 17.16 -12.14
N HIS A 111 -8.35 16.79 -13.31
CA HIS A 111 -9.16 16.42 -14.48
C HIS A 111 -9.28 14.90 -14.65
N GLY A 112 -8.90 14.13 -13.63
CA GLY A 112 -8.85 12.68 -13.66
C GLY A 112 -7.42 12.15 -13.73
N ARG A 113 -7.28 10.88 -14.12
CA ARG A 113 -5.99 10.18 -14.12
C ARG A 113 -5.34 10.27 -15.49
N ILE A 114 -4.05 10.58 -15.50
CA ILE A 114 -3.23 10.53 -16.70
C ILE A 114 -2.24 9.37 -16.58
N THR A 115 -2.12 8.59 -17.64
CA THR A 115 -1.08 7.57 -17.74
C THR A 115 0.18 8.22 -18.27
N LEU A 116 1.27 8.17 -17.51
CA LEU A 116 2.56 8.73 -17.86
C LEU A 116 3.39 7.75 -18.71
N ALA A 117 3.34 6.46 -18.38
CA ALA A 117 4.03 5.40 -19.12
C ALA A 117 3.36 4.03 -18.92
N GLU A 118 3.49 3.16 -19.92
CA GLU A 118 3.09 1.74 -19.85
C GLU A 118 4.19 0.86 -20.44
N SER A 119 4.52 -0.24 -19.76
CA SER A 119 5.48 -1.21 -20.27
C SER A 119 5.36 -2.55 -19.57
N GLU A 120 5.68 -3.64 -20.27
CA GLU A 120 5.87 -4.95 -19.64
C GLU A 120 7.24 -5.06 -18.94
N ARG A 121 8.22 -4.24 -19.34
CA ARG A 121 9.59 -4.26 -18.80
C ARG A 121 9.74 -3.23 -17.67
N ILE A 122 10.68 -3.51 -16.75
CA ILE A 122 10.97 -2.63 -15.60
C ILE A 122 11.69 -1.36 -16.07
N ASP A 123 12.74 -1.48 -16.89
CA ASP A 123 13.61 -0.35 -17.25
C ASP A 123 12.85 0.87 -17.80
N PRO A 124 11.91 0.74 -18.77
CA PRO A 124 11.19 1.90 -19.29
C PRO A 124 10.33 2.61 -18.24
N ILE A 125 9.86 1.88 -17.22
CA ILE A 125 9.08 2.44 -16.13
C ILE A 125 9.99 3.15 -15.14
N VAL A 126 11.17 2.58 -14.86
CA VAL A 126 12.20 3.24 -14.03
C VAL A 126 12.65 4.54 -14.68
N ASP A 127 12.88 4.54 -15.99
CA ASP A 127 13.23 5.75 -16.75
C ASP A 127 12.10 6.80 -16.64
N ALA A 128 10.85 6.40 -16.86
CA ALA A 128 9.70 7.30 -16.75
C ALA A 128 9.51 7.85 -15.32
N CYS A 129 9.74 7.02 -14.30
CA CYS A 129 9.74 7.43 -12.89
C CYS A 129 10.86 8.43 -12.59
N THR A 130 12.05 8.19 -13.13
CA THR A 130 13.22 9.08 -12.98
C THR A 130 12.96 10.44 -13.63
N ASP A 131 12.44 10.43 -14.86
CA ASP A 131 12.06 11.65 -15.58
C ASP A 131 10.97 12.43 -14.83
N TYR A 132 10.03 11.74 -14.21
CA TYR A 132 9.00 12.35 -13.37
C TYR A 132 9.60 13.02 -12.13
N ILE A 133 10.45 12.32 -11.38
CA ILE A 133 11.15 12.85 -10.20
C ILE A 133 11.95 14.10 -10.58
N ALA A 134 12.72 14.03 -11.67
CA ALA A 134 13.52 15.15 -12.16
C ALA A 134 12.65 16.36 -12.50
N ARG A 135 11.56 16.16 -13.26
CA ARG A 135 10.61 17.23 -13.60
C ARG A 135 10.05 17.89 -12.35
N ARG A 136 9.66 17.08 -11.38
CA ARG A 136 9.02 17.55 -10.15
C ARG A 136 9.98 18.32 -9.24
N LEU A 137 11.25 17.93 -9.19
CA LEU A 137 12.31 18.69 -8.51
C LEU A 137 12.52 20.07 -9.16
N VAL A 138 12.59 20.12 -10.49
CA VAL A 138 12.73 21.37 -11.25
C VAL A 138 11.51 22.27 -11.08
N GLU A 139 10.30 21.71 -11.09
CA GLU A 139 9.06 22.44 -10.84
C GLU A 139 9.06 23.07 -9.44
N ARG A 140 9.52 22.33 -8.41
CA ARG A 140 9.65 22.86 -7.05
C ARG A 140 10.64 24.03 -7.01
N GLU A 141 11.82 23.88 -7.61
CA GLU A 141 12.82 24.96 -7.64
C GLU A 141 12.28 26.22 -8.31
N LYS A 142 11.58 26.08 -9.44
CA LYS A 142 10.91 27.19 -10.12
C LYS A 142 9.85 27.87 -9.25
N ALA A 143 9.04 27.09 -8.54
CA ALA A 143 8.02 27.63 -7.63
C ALA A 143 8.65 28.44 -6.49
N LEU A 144 9.72 27.92 -5.89
CA LEU A 144 10.47 28.63 -4.84
C LEU A 144 11.12 29.92 -5.36
N ALA A 145 11.65 29.89 -6.58
CA ALA A 145 12.21 31.08 -7.23
C ALA A 145 11.14 32.12 -7.58
N SER A 146 9.95 31.71 -8.02
CA SER A 146 8.85 32.63 -8.33
C SER A 146 8.22 33.27 -7.10
N ASP A 147 8.15 32.55 -5.98
CA ASP A 147 7.68 33.09 -4.71
C ASP A 147 8.62 34.20 -4.19
N GLY A 148 9.94 34.05 -4.41
CA GLY A 148 10.93 35.08 -4.06
C GLY A 148 10.83 36.37 -4.88
N LEU A 149 10.27 36.32 -6.10
CA LEU A 149 10.04 37.50 -6.96
C LEU A 149 8.70 38.19 -6.67
N SER A 150 7.83 37.57 -5.87
CA SER A 150 6.48 38.05 -5.55
C SER A 150 6.40 38.71 -4.17
N GLN A 151 7.50 39.27 -3.67
CA GLN A 151 7.42 40.19 -2.53
C GLN A 151 6.69 41.47 -3.01
N PRO A 152 5.51 41.80 -2.47
CA PRO A 152 4.85 43.05 -2.83
C PRO A 152 5.79 44.17 -2.40
N GLN A 153 6.38 44.88 -3.37
CA GLN A 153 6.87 46.22 -3.08
C GLN A 153 5.68 46.97 -2.52
N ALA A 154 5.71 47.23 -1.21
CA ALA A 154 4.72 48.06 -0.55
C ALA A 154 4.54 49.32 -1.40
N PRO A 155 3.32 49.66 -1.84
CA PRO A 155 3.14 50.81 -2.70
C PRO A 155 3.63 52.03 -1.93
N ALA A 156 4.71 52.64 -2.42
CA ALA A 156 5.15 53.93 -1.94
C ALA A 156 3.92 54.86 -2.02
N ARG A 157 3.44 55.31 -0.86
CA ARG A 157 2.35 56.28 -0.76
C ARG A 157 2.77 57.55 -1.49
N SER A 158 2.37 57.70 -2.74
CA SER A 158 2.28 59.02 -3.38
C SER A 158 0.89 59.56 -3.08
N VAL A 159 0.84 60.53 -2.17
CA VAL A 159 -0.33 61.36 -1.89
C VAL A 159 -0.49 62.36 -3.04
N ALA A 160 -1.53 62.23 -3.87
CA ALA A 160 -2.21 63.34 -4.55
C ALA A 160 -3.48 62.86 -5.30
N ALA A 161 -4.55 63.65 -5.19
CA ALA A 161 -5.94 63.32 -5.50
C ALA A 161 -6.39 63.75 -6.94
N PRO A 162 -7.62 63.38 -7.41
CA PRO A 162 -8.08 63.30 -8.83
C PRO A 162 -9.03 64.48 -9.22
N PRO A 163 -9.87 64.50 -10.32
CA PRO A 163 -10.16 63.50 -11.39
C PRO A 163 -10.36 64.03 -12.85
N ALA A 164 -10.40 63.13 -13.84
CA ALA A 164 -11.15 63.32 -15.10
C ALA A 164 -11.65 61.98 -15.68
N ARG A 165 -12.84 62.04 -16.30
CA ARG A 165 -13.83 60.98 -16.63
C ARG A 165 -13.46 60.00 -17.76
N ALA A 166 -13.98 58.77 -17.63
CA ALA A 166 -14.72 57.88 -18.56
C ALA A 166 -14.38 57.95 -20.08
N ASP A 167 -14.24 56.89 -20.88
CA ASP A 167 -14.78 55.52 -20.90
C ASP A 167 -13.93 54.69 -21.87
N LYS A 168 -13.79 53.37 -21.66
CA LYS A 168 -14.32 52.30 -22.56
C LYS A 168 -13.76 50.92 -22.23
N ILE A 169 -14.72 50.01 -22.16
CA ILE A 169 -14.72 48.58 -21.89
C ILE A 169 -14.06 47.78 -23.03
N ALA A 170 -13.17 46.82 -22.71
CA ALA A 170 -13.10 45.50 -23.35
C ALA A 170 -12.00 44.62 -22.74
N GLY A 171 -12.34 43.38 -22.36
CA GLY A 171 -11.40 42.26 -22.26
C GLY A 171 -11.05 41.76 -20.85
N LYS A 172 -12.01 41.14 -20.15
CA LYS A 172 -11.70 40.26 -19.01
C LYS A 172 -11.28 38.88 -19.54
N VAL A 173 -9.99 38.53 -19.40
CA VAL A 173 -9.56 37.15 -19.17
C VAL A 173 -8.82 37.17 -17.84
N SER A 174 -9.55 36.85 -16.78
CA SER A 174 -9.02 36.72 -15.43
C SER A 174 -8.24 35.41 -15.37
N VAL A 175 -6.92 35.50 -15.42
CA VAL A 175 -6.03 34.47 -14.89
C VAL A 175 -6.38 34.35 -13.41
N ALA A 176 -7.04 33.25 -13.04
CA ALA A 176 -7.36 32.95 -11.66
C ALA A 176 -6.05 32.74 -10.91
N GLU A 177 -5.77 33.72 -10.07
CA GLU A 177 -4.75 33.75 -9.03
C GLU A 177 -4.87 32.48 -8.17
N VAL A 178 -3.82 31.66 -8.21
CA VAL A 178 -3.66 30.49 -7.35
C VAL A 178 -3.25 31.02 -5.99
N ALA A 179 -4.19 31.01 -5.04
CA ALA A 179 -3.88 31.22 -3.63
C ALA A 179 -3.03 30.04 -3.12
N PRO A 180 -1.96 30.29 -2.34
CA PRO A 180 -1.16 29.22 -1.77
C PRO A 180 -1.94 28.54 -0.64
N VAL A 181 -2.30 27.28 -0.84
CA VAL A 181 -2.68 26.38 0.25
C VAL A 181 -1.40 26.12 1.05
N ALA A 182 -1.36 26.64 2.29
CA ALA A 182 -0.23 26.42 3.20
C ALA A 182 0.05 24.91 3.34
N PRO A 183 1.31 24.47 3.25
CA PRO A 183 1.64 23.07 3.47
C PRO A 183 1.38 22.75 4.94
N VAL A 184 0.52 21.75 5.18
CA VAL A 184 0.48 21.04 6.46
C VAL A 184 1.81 20.30 6.57
N GLN A 185 2.79 20.93 7.21
CA GLN A 185 4.07 20.30 7.56
C GLN A 185 3.77 19.21 8.60
N ARG A 186 3.50 17.99 8.14
CA ARG A 186 3.71 16.83 9.00
C ARG A 186 5.20 16.59 9.03
N ALA A 187 5.83 17.03 10.13
CA ALA A 187 7.21 16.74 10.42
C ALA A 187 7.43 15.22 10.38
N ARG A 188 7.99 14.73 9.27
CA ARG A 188 8.46 13.36 9.16
C ARG A 188 9.82 13.29 9.83
N VAL A 189 9.82 12.83 11.08
CA VAL A 189 11.05 12.45 11.78
C VAL A 189 11.56 11.17 11.12
N ARG A 190 12.48 11.31 10.16
CA ARG A 190 13.06 10.19 9.41
C ARG A 190 13.87 9.29 10.35
N GLY A 191 13.31 8.13 10.64
CA GLY A 191 13.73 7.23 11.70
C GLY A 191 14.86 6.27 11.33
N TRP A 192 16.06 6.76 11.01
CA TRP A 192 17.25 5.91 11.17
C TRP A 192 17.63 5.77 12.65
N PHE A 193 17.52 6.88 13.41
CA PHE A 193 17.69 6.86 14.88
C PHE A 193 16.56 6.17 15.64
N ALA A 194 15.33 6.16 15.10
CA ALA A 194 14.17 5.53 15.73
C ALA A 194 14.28 4.01 15.81
N HIS A 195 14.93 3.35 14.84
CA HIS A 195 15.15 1.90 14.88
C HIS A 195 16.18 1.52 15.95
N THR A 196 17.27 2.28 16.12
CA THR A 196 18.22 2.09 17.23
C THR A 196 17.62 2.38 18.60
N LEU A 197 16.78 3.42 18.71
CA LEU A 197 16.13 3.77 19.97
C LEU A 197 15.04 2.77 20.36
N MET A 198 14.22 2.29 19.40
CA MET A 198 13.24 1.22 19.64
C MET A 198 13.92 -0.10 19.99
N PHE A 199 15.04 -0.44 19.34
CA PHE A 199 15.83 -1.62 19.70
C PHE A 199 16.38 -1.53 21.13
N LEU A 200 16.83 -0.36 21.59
CA LEU A 200 17.29 -0.16 22.96
C LEU A 200 16.14 -0.33 23.98
N ILE A 201 14.95 0.17 23.67
CA ILE A 201 13.76 0.06 24.54
C ILE A 201 13.29 -1.40 24.60
N GLU A 202 13.24 -2.11 23.48
CA GLU A 202 12.89 -3.54 23.45
C GLU A 202 13.95 -4.42 24.14
N PHE A 203 15.24 -4.10 23.96
CA PHE A 203 16.34 -4.81 24.61
C PHE A 203 16.31 -4.62 26.14
N LEU A 204 16.07 -3.40 26.61
CA LEU A 204 15.98 -3.11 28.04
C LEU A 204 14.72 -3.74 28.66
N GLY A 205 13.60 -3.76 27.94
CA GLY A 205 12.37 -4.43 28.35
C GLY A 205 12.51 -5.95 28.46
N SER A 206 13.21 -6.57 27.51
CA SER A 206 13.47 -8.03 27.51
C SER A 206 14.40 -8.44 28.68
N ILE A 207 15.44 -7.66 28.97
CA ILE A 207 16.31 -7.91 30.12
C ILE A 207 15.53 -7.81 31.44
N ALA A 208 14.69 -6.77 31.60
CA ALA A 208 13.88 -6.61 32.80
C ALA A 208 12.88 -7.78 32.97
N LEU A 209 12.26 -8.24 31.88
CA LEU A 209 11.36 -9.39 31.88
C LEU A 209 12.07 -10.68 32.30
N LEU A 210 13.28 -10.94 31.77
CA LEU A 210 14.06 -12.14 32.10
C LEU A 210 14.50 -12.15 33.56
N ILE A 211 14.89 -11.01 34.12
CA ILE A 211 15.23 -10.89 35.56
C ILE A 211 14.01 -11.19 36.43
N LEU A 212 12.84 -10.65 36.06
CA LEU A 212 11.60 -10.87 36.81
C LEU A 212 11.15 -12.33 36.75
N ALA A 213 11.24 -12.96 35.57
CA ALA A 213 10.92 -14.37 35.39
C ALA A 213 11.87 -15.29 36.19
N ALA A 214 13.18 -15.01 36.19
CA ALA A 214 14.15 -15.75 36.99
C ALA A 214 13.89 -15.59 38.50
N GLY A 215 13.57 -14.36 38.95
CA GLY A 215 13.21 -14.09 40.34
C GLY A 215 11.93 -14.82 40.77
N ALA A 216 10.90 -14.84 39.92
CA ALA A 216 9.67 -15.57 40.18
C ALA A 216 9.90 -17.09 40.23
N GLY A 217 10.73 -17.63 39.34
CA GLY A 217 11.11 -19.04 39.34
C GLY A 217 11.87 -19.44 40.62
N TYR A 218 12.83 -18.61 41.05
CA TYR A 218 13.54 -18.82 42.31
C TYR A 218 12.59 -18.78 43.51
N PHE A 219 11.68 -17.80 43.55
CA PHE A 219 10.70 -17.70 44.63
C PHE A 219 9.76 -18.91 44.70
N LEU A 220 9.27 -19.36 43.53
CA LEU A 220 8.44 -20.56 43.45
C LEU A 220 9.19 -21.81 43.91
N TRP A 221 10.47 -21.95 43.51
CA TRP A 221 11.34 -23.02 43.98
C TRP A 221 11.49 -23.01 45.50
N THR A 222 11.75 -21.84 46.11
CA THR A 222 11.88 -21.74 47.58
C THR A 222 10.58 -22.06 48.33
N LEU A 223 9.42 -21.73 47.75
CA LEU A 223 8.13 -22.10 48.32
C LEU A 223 7.87 -23.60 48.23
N ILE A 224 8.26 -24.23 47.12
CA ILE A 224 8.16 -25.68 46.94
C ILE A 224 9.10 -26.41 47.90
N GLU A 225 10.35 -25.96 48.05
CA GLU A 225 11.28 -26.52 49.04
C GLU A 225 10.74 -26.37 50.47
N ALA A 226 10.25 -25.19 50.84
CA ALA A 226 9.69 -24.95 52.17
C ALA A 226 8.46 -25.84 52.44
N TRP A 227 7.57 -25.98 51.45
CA TRP A 227 6.41 -26.87 51.53
C TRP A 227 6.82 -28.34 51.61
N TRP A 228 7.82 -28.75 50.81
CA TRP A 228 8.35 -30.12 50.80
C TRP A 228 8.99 -30.49 52.14
N ILE A 229 9.83 -29.60 52.70
CA ILE A 229 10.45 -29.79 54.02
C ILE A 229 9.36 -29.87 55.10
N ALA A 230 8.31 -29.04 55.03
CA ALA A 230 7.22 -29.08 56.00
C ALA A 230 6.38 -30.37 55.95
N GLN A 231 6.26 -31.02 54.79
CA GLN A 231 5.47 -32.24 54.61
C GLN A 231 6.28 -33.54 54.78
N TYR A 232 7.55 -33.54 54.37
CA TYR A 232 8.37 -34.75 54.26
C TYR A 232 9.68 -34.69 55.05
N GLY A 233 10.01 -33.56 55.68
CA GLY A 233 11.18 -33.41 56.55
C GLY A 233 10.94 -33.98 57.95
N ARG A 234 10.95 -35.31 58.07
CA ARG A 234 11.12 -36.02 59.35
C ARG A 234 12.29 -37.00 59.24
#